data_AF-A0A195BY72-F1
#
_entry.id   AF-A0A195BY72-F1
#
_cell.length_a   1.000
_cell.length_b   1.000
_cell.length_c   1.000
_cell.angle_alpha   90.00
_cell.angle_beta   90.00
_cell.angle_gamma   90.00
#
_symmetry.space_group_name_H-M   'P 1'
#
loop_
_entity.id
_entity.type
_entity.pdbx_description
1 polymer ?
#
loop_
_entity_poly.entity_id
_entity_poly.type
_entity_poly.pdbx_seq_one_letter_code
_entity_poly.pdbx_strand_id
1 'polypeptide(L)'
;ISCRFLEAHKDGQWLIMMYAPWCAHCRRLEPIWSHVAQHLHASSIRVGKVDCTRFTSVTSTFKIKGFPTILFLKGDQKYVYEGDRTREEIVKFALRLSGPPVQEITKTQSFDIIKKEHDLYFLYVGNRAGILWELYHKIANVFQAHAFFYQSHPSVVNKHAPVNNVPALFVYKENSHYNFTGHNLSDMGQVNETLYKWVNAERFPTFPKVTRGNINQLFLTNKNLVLAVVEENQLEELAPDMLKFKNMVESVIKNKRNKYHDHFQFGWIGSPNLVNSIAMMTLPIPSLLVINTTTNHHHIPEDETGKLTPYVIELFLEQIRNEIFMHFHQRYGGNNWLVRSYRKWFEMKTVLTSMWKGNPILMMVLLGLPFGFLSLICYGICCPDLLDAKDDEDENIGMHHMKND
;
A
#
# COMPACT_ATOMS: atom_id res chain seq x y z
N ILE A 1 17.15 21.29 -8.44
CA ILE A 1 16.55 21.14 -9.79
C ILE A 1 15.91 22.49 -10.15
N SER A 2 16.20 23.06 -11.33
CA SER A 2 15.78 24.41 -11.77
C SER A 2 14.57 24.36 -12.73
N CYS A 3 14.01 25.53 -13.13
CA CYS A 3 12.87 25.62 -14.06
C CYS A 3 13.08 24.88 -15.40
N ARG A 4 14.33 24.63 -15.82
CA ARG A 4 14.66 23.86 -17.03
C ARG A 4 14.44 22.35 -16.90
N PHE A 5 14.05 21.88 -15.72
CA PHE A 5 13.81 20.47 -15.46
C PHE A 5 12.72 19.84 -16.34
N LEU A 6 11.68 20.61 -16.67
CA LEU A 6 10.60 20.15 -17.54
C LEU A 6 11.08 19.77 -18.95
N GLU A 7 12.19 20.34 -19.41
CA GLU A 7 12.82 19.97 -20.68
C GLU A 7 13.87 18.87 -20.46
N ALA A 8 14.76 19.06 -19.47
CA ALA A 8 15.87 18.15 -19.20
C ALA A 8 15.46 16.73 -18.74
N HIS A 9 14.22 16.55 -18.28
CA HIS A 9 13.76 15.22 -17.87
C HIS A 9 13.54 14.25 -19.03
N LYS A 10 13.33 14.78 -20.24
CA LYS A 10 13.03 13.96 -21.43
C LYS A 10 14.24 13.18 -21.92
N ASP A 11 15.45 13.71 -21.73
CA ASP A 11 16.72 13.13 -22.19
C ASP A 11 17.30 12.08 -21.20
N GLY A 12 16.44 11.35 -20.49
CA GLY A 12 16.86 10.17 -19.73
C GLY A 12 15.89 9.76 -18.63
N GLN A 13 16.42 9.02 -17.65
CA GLN A 13 15.62 8.39 -16.60
C GLN A 13 15.81 9.14 -15.29
N TRP A 14 14.70 9.54 -14.67
CA TRP A 14 14.72 10.30 -13.43
C TRP A 14 13.85 9.66 -12.37
N LEU A 15 14.41 9.45 -11.18
CA LEU A 15 13.67 9.09 -9.97
C LEU A 15 13.60 10.30 -9.05
N ILE A 16 12.39 10.81 -8.80
CA ILE A 16 12.19 12.12 -8.18
C ILE A 16 11.28 12.04 -6.97
N MET A 17 11.74 12.61 -5.87
CA MET A 17 10.91 12.86 -4.70
C MET A 17 10.35 14.30 -4.76
N MET A 18 9.04 14.39 -4.93
CA MET A 18 8.28 15.63 -4.77
C MET A 18 7.99 15.84 -3.28
N TYR A 19 8.52 16.91 -2.69
CA TYR A 19 8.45 17.14 -1.25
C TYR A 19 8.10 18.58 -0.89
N ALA A 20 7.76 18.77 0.39
CA ALA A 20 7.64 20.08 1.02
C ALA A 20 8.45 20.08 2.33
N PRO A 21 9.17 21.18 2.67
CA PRO A 21 10.10 21.21 3.80
C PRO A 21 9.43 21.00 5.16
N TRP A 22 8.19 21.45 5.30
CA TRP A 22 7.41 21.30 6.54
C TRP A 22 6.80 19.91 6.73
N CYS A 23 6.79 19.05 5.71
CA CYS A 23 6.13 17.74 5.77
C CYS A 23 6.93 16.73 6.60
N ALA A 24 6.37 16.27 7.72
CA ALA A 24 7.00 15.28 8.60
C ALA A 24 7.25 13.92 7.92
N HIS A 25 6.37 13.49 7.00
CA HIS A 25 6.58 12.27 6.21
C HIS A 25 7.77 12.40 5.24
N CYS A 26 7.99 13.59 4.68
CA CYS A 26 9.15 13.86 3.82
C CYS A 26 10.45 13.82 4.62
N ARG A 27 10.48 14.46 5.81
CA ARG A 27 11.66 14.44 6.69
C ARG A 27 12.05 13.02 7.11
N ARG A 28 11.07 12.15 7.37
CA ARG A 28 11.32 10.73 7.68
C ARG A 28 11.87 9.93 6.48
N LEU A 29 11.50 10.31 5.25
CA LEU A 29 11.94 9.65 4.03
C LEU A 29 13.34 10.11 3.58
N GLU A 30 13.78 11.30 3.95
CA GLU A 30 15.06 11.89 3.54
C GLU A 30 16.29 10.98 3.75
N PRO A 31 16.52 10.32 4.91
CA PRO A 31 17.66 9.41 5.07
C PRO A 31 17.57 8.21 4.12
N ILE A 32 16.39 7.62 3.98
CA ILE A 32 16.15 6.50 3.06
C ILE A 32 16.39 6.94 1.61
N TRP A 33 15.92 8.13 1.23
CA TRP A 33 16.11 8.71 -0.10
C TRP A 33 17.60 8.92 -0.44
N SER A 34 18.39 9.34 0.55
CA SER A 34 19.84 9.50 0.40
C SER A 34 20.52 8.15 0.10
N HIS A 35 20.12 7.07 0.77
CA HIS A 35 20.62 5.72 0.48
C HIS A 35 20.15 5.20 -0.88
N VAL A 36 18.91 5.51 -1.31
CA VAL A 36 18.44 5.18 -2.67
C VAL A 36 19.31 5.87 -3.71
N ALA A 37 19.62 7.16 -3.53
CA ALA A 37 20.49 7.91 -4.43
C ALA A 37 21.91 7.31 -4.51
N GLN A 38 22.48 6.90 -3.37
CA GLN A 38 23.78 6.23 -3.33
C GLN A 38 23.75 4.88 -4.07
N HIS A 39 22.72 4.08 -3.84
CA HIS A 39 22.61 2.75 -4.46
C HIS A 39 22.45 2.84 -5.98
N LEU A 40 21.71 3.83 -6.47
CA LEU A 40 21.47 4.04 -7.89
C LEU A 40 22.57 4.87 -8.59
N HIS A 41 23.60 5.33 -7.88
CA HIS A 41 24.65 6.18 -8.43
C HIS A 41 25.41 5.55 -9.62
N ALA A 42 25.58 4.23 -9.61
CA ALA A 42 26.23 3.49 -10.70
C ALA A 42 25.28 3.16 -11.87
N SER A 43 23.99 3.47 -11.74
CA SER A 43 22.98 3.20 -12.77
C SER A 43 22.80 4.40 -13.72
N SER A 44 22.06 4.19 -14.81
CA SER A 44 21.63 5.28 -15.71
C SER A 44 20.51 6.17 -15.13
N ILE A 45 20.06 5.89 -13.90
CA ILE A 45 18.92 6.56 -13.28
C ILE A 45 19.41 7.76 -12.46
N ARG A 46 18.97 8.96 -12.83
CA ARG A 46 19.27 10.19 -12.07
C ARG A 46 18.28 10.34 -10.92
N VAL A 47 18.79 10.36 -9.69
CA VAL A 47 17.96 10.55 -8.49
C VAL A 47 17.94 12.01 -8.08
N GLY A 48 16.76 12.57 -7.83
CA GLY A 48 16.58 13.97 -7.49
C GLY A 48 15.44 14.23 -6.51
N LYS A 49 15.40 15.44 -5.96
CA LYS A 49 14.27 15.94 -5.16
C LYS A 49 13.85 17.33 -5.63
N VAL A 50 12.55 17.58 -5.62
CA VAL A 50 11.95 18.85 -6.03
C VAL A 50 11.13 19.41 -4.88
N ASP A 51 11.47 20.63 -4.47
CA ASP A 51 10.71 21.39 -3.49
C ASP A 51 9.47 21.99 -4.17
N CYS A 52 8.32 21.37 -3.94
CA CYS A 52 7.05 21.75 -4.54
C CYS A 52 6.51 23.10 -4.02
N THR A 53 7.06 23.64 -2.92
CA THR A 53 6.70 24.97 -2.41
C THR A 53 7.38 26.09 -3.18
N ARG A 54 8.55 25.82 -3.77
CA ARG A 54 9.32 26.76 -4.59
C ARG A 54 9.02 26.62 -6.09
N PHE A 55 8.81 25.39 -6.56
CA PHE A 55 8.61 25.08 -7.98
C PHE A 55 7.17 24.65 -8.26
N THR A 56 6.23 25.57 -8.08
CA THR A 56 4.79 25.31 -8.22
C THR A 56 4.37 24.90 -9.64
N SER A 57 5.05 25.40 -10.67
CA SER A 57 4.83 25.00 -12.07
C SER A 57 5.08 23.51 -12.29
N VAL A 58 6.17 22.97 -11.73
CA VAL A 58 6.50 21.54 -11.82
C VAL A 58 5.43 20.71 -11.08
N THR A 59 4.99 21.18 -9.92
CA THR A 59 3.94 20.55 -9.11
C THR A 59 2.62 20.44 -9.87
N SER A 60 2.21 21.52 -10.55
CA SER A 60 0.95 21.54 -11.32
C SER A 60 1.04 20.68 -12.58
N THR A 61 2.15 20.72 -13.32
CA THR A 61 2.39 19.88 -14.51
C THR A 61 2.27 18.40 -14.19
N PHE A 62 2.92 17.94 -13.11
CA PHE A 62 2.87 16.53 -12.72
C PHE A 62 1.63 16.14 -11.90
N LYS A 63 0.75 17.10 -11.60
CA LYS A 63 -0.51 16.95 -10.83
C LYS A 63 -0.30 16.33 -9.44
N ILE A 64 0.68 16.83 -8.70
CA ILE A 64 0.99 16.33 -7.35
C ILE A 64 -0.09 16.75 -6.36
N LYS A 65 -0.69 15.78 -5.67
CA LYS A 65 -1.80 16.00 -4.72
C LYS A 65 -1.40 15.94 -3.25
N GLY A 66 -0.19 15.43 -2.95
CA GLY A 66 0.28 15.25 -1.59
C GLY A 66 1.76 14.92 -1.53
N PHE A 67 2.33 14.96 -0.32
CA PHE A 67 3.75 14.80 -0.08
C PHE A 67 4.04 13.71 0.97
N PRO A 68 5.13 12.94 0.82
CA PRO A 68 5.98 12.84 -0.37
C PRO A 68 5.29 12.05 -1.49
N THR A 69 5.50 12.47 -2.74
CA THR A 69 5.16 11.69 -3.94
C THR A 69 6.44 11.32 -4.66
N ILE A 70 6.68 10.03 -4.91
CA ILE A 70 7.84 9.54 -5.65
C ILE A 70 7.40 9.25 -7.09
N LEU A 71 8.15 9.79 -8.05
CA LEU A 71 7.91 9.63 -9.48
C LEU A 71 9.11 9.00 -10.17
N PHE A 72 8.85 8.12 -11.13
CA PHE A 72 9.84 7.71 -12.12
C PHE A 72 9.43 8.27 -13.49
N LEU A 73 10.34 8.99 -14.13
CA LEU A 73 10.15 9.62 -15.43
C LEU A 73 11.09 9.00 -16.46
N LYS A 74 10.56 8.64 -17.62
CA LYS A 74 11.30 8.03 -18.73
C LYS A 74 10.73 8.55 -20.05
N GLY A 75 11.42 9.51 -20.67
CA GLY A 75 10.85 10.26 -21.80
C GLY A 75 9.55 10.95 -21.36
N ASP A 76 8.46 10.73 -22.10
CA ASP A 76 7.14 11.26 -21.75
C ASP A 76 6.33 10.36 -20.79
N GLN A 77 6.87 9.19 -20.41
CA GLN A 77 6.20 8.27 -19.49
C GLN A 77 6.44 8.67 -18.03
N LYS A 78 5.36 8.63 -17.24
CA LYS A 78 5.37 8.92 -15.79
C LYS A 78 4.79 7.75 -15.02
N TYR A 79 5.54 7.27 -14.04
CA TYR A 79 5.12 6.22 -13.11
C TYR A 79 5.11 6.77 -11.68
N VAL A 80 4.00 6.57 -10.97
CA VAL A 80 3.87 6.95 -9.56
C VAL A 80 4.20 5.73 -8.71
N TYR A 81 5.05 5.92 -7.71
CA TYR A 81 5.34 4.87 -6.76
C TYR A 81 4.31 4.85 -5.63
N GLU A 82 3.64 3.71 -5.44
CA GLU A 82 2.60 3.51 -4.42
C GLU A 82 2.98 2.47 -3.36
N GLY A 83 4.21 1.95 -3.38
CA GLY A 83 4.66 0.91 -2.45
C GLY A 83 5.17 1.44 -1.11
N ASP A 84 5.78 0.53 -0.34
CA ASP A 84 6.40 0.87 0.93
C ASP A 84 7.64 1.73 0.77
N ARG A 85 7.78 2.75 1.61
CA ARG A 85 8.87 3.73 1.49
C ARG A 85 10.19 3.23 2.07
N THR A 86 10.58 2.00 1.73
CA THR A 86 11.87 1.39 2.08
C THR A 86 12.87 1.59 0.94
N ARG A 87 14.17 1.48 1.25
CA ARG A 87 15.22 1.63 0.24
C ARG A 87 15.09 0.56 -0.85
N GLU A 88 14.90 -0.68 -0.43
CA GLU A 88 14.87 -1.87 -1.27
C GLU A 88 13.74 -1.79 -2.29
N GLU A 89 12.53 -1.43 -1.84
CA GLU A 89 11.36 -1.38 -2.71
C GLU A 89 11.42 -0.23 -3.72
N ILE A 90 11.92 0.94 -3.30
CA ILE A 90 12.11 2.10 -4.19
C ILE A 90 13.18 1.80 -5.25
N VAL A 91 14.31 1.19 -4.85
CA VAL A 91 15.37 0.77 -5.77
C VAL A 91 14.83 -0.26 -6.77
N LYS A 92 14.16 -1.32 -6.29
CA LYS A 92 13.55 -2.34 -7.16
C LYS A 92 12.56 -1.71 -8.15
N PHE A 93 11.76 -0.75 -7.71
CA PHE A 93 10.84 -0.02 -8.59
C PHE A 93 11.57 0.75 -9.70
N ALA A 94 12.62 1.49 -9.35
CA ALA A 94 13.41 2.25 -10.31
C ALA A 94 14.11 1.34 -11.33
N LEU A 95 14.71 0.23 -10.87
CA LEU A 95 15.39 -0.74 -11.73
C LEU A 95 14.42 -1.43 -12.71
N ARG A 96 13.21 -1.80 -12.24
CA ARG A 96 12.16 -2.37 -13.11
C ARG A 96 11.82 -1.47 -14.29
N LEU A 97 11.63 -0.17 -14.03
CA LEU A 97 11.25 0.81 -15.04
C LEU A 97 12.41 1.30 -15.91
N SER A 98 13.65 1.18 -15.41
CA SER A 98 14.85 1.50 -16.17
C SER A 98 14.98 0.62 -17.42
N GLY A 99 14.74 -0.68 -17.28
CA GLY A 99 14.76 -1.64 -18.39
C GLY A 99 13.57 -1.55 -19.35
N PRO A 100 13.56 -2.36 -20.43
CA PRO A 100 12.36 -2.57 -21.25
C PRO A 100 11.28 -3.32 -20.44
N PRO A 101 9.98 -3.22 -20.84
CA PRO A 101 8.90 -3.94 -20.18
C PRO A 101 9.12 -5.44 -20.09
N VAL A 102 9.69 -6.05 -21.13
CA VAL A 102 10.07 -7.47 -21.16
C VAL A 102 11.56 -7.56 -21.47
N GLN A 103 12.32 -8.26 -20.63
CA GLN A 103 13.77 -8.45 -20.79
C GLN A 103 14.09 -9.82 -21.38
N GLU A 104 15.05 -9.90 -22.29
CA GLU A 104 15.45 -11.16 -22.91
C GLU A 104 16.52 -11.89 -22.10
N ILE A 105 16.30 -13.19 -21.89
CA ILE A 105 17.29 -14.10 -21.29
C ILE A 105 17.79 -15.05 -22.38
N THR A 106 19.02 -14.85 -22.83
CA THR A 106 19.64 -15.68 -23.87
C THR A 106 20.59 -16.75 -23.31
N LYS A 107 21.15 -16.51 -22.12
CA LYS A 107 22.16 -17.38 -21.49
C LYS A 107 21.59 -18.11 -20.27
N THR A 108 21.99 -19.36 -20.08
CA THR A 108 21.58 -20.18 -18.93
C THR A 108 22.10 -19.65 -17.60
N GLN A 109 23.34 -19.13 -17.59
CA GLN A 109 23.95 -18.53 -16.38
C GLN A 109 23.17 -17.29 -15.90
N SER A 110 22.61 -16.50 -16.82
CA SER A 110 21.77 -15.35 -16.48
C SER A 110 20.47 -15.78 -15.79
N PHE A 111 19.95 -16.97 -16.13
CA PHE A 111 18.78 -17.53 -15.47
C PHE A 111 19.06 -17.85 -13.99
N ASP A 112 20.24 -18.40 -13.68
CA ASP A 112 20.64 -18.70 -12.30
C ASP A 112 20.80 -17.42 -11.45
N ILE A 113 21.27 -16.34 -12.07
CA ILE A 113 21.37 -15.03 -11.42
C ILE A 113 19.97 -14.49 -11.14
N ILE A 114 19.08 -14.47 -12.13
CA ILE A 114 17.70 -13.99 -11.98
C ILE A 114 16.94 -14.79 -10.91
N LYS A 115 17.13 -16.11 -10.87
CA LYS A 115 16.52 -17.00 -9.88
C LYS A 115 16.97 -16.67 -8.44
N LYS A 116 18.20 -16.15 -8.27
CA LYS A 116 18.75 -15.73 -6.97
C LYS A 116 18.40 -14.30 -6.61
N GLU A 117 18.30 -13.41 -7.58
CA GLU A 117 18.03 -11.97 -7.38
C GLU A 117 16.53 -11.66 -7.21
N HIS A 118 15.66 -12.46 -7.83
CA HIS A 118 14.24 -12.21 -7.88
C HIS A 118 13.43 -13.43 -7.43
N ASP A 119 12.74 -13.28 -6.30
CA ASP A 119 11.86 -14.31 -5.75
C ASP A 119 10.58 -14.51 -6.59
N LEU A 120 10.24 -13.54 -7.45
CA LEU A 120 9.05 -13.54 -8.27
C LEU A 120 9.29 -12.86 -9.62
N TYR A 121 9.02 -13.57 -10.70
CA TYR A 121 9.02 -13.01 -12.06
C TYR A 121 8.14 -13.81 -13.02
N PHE A 122 7.67 -13.14 -14.07
CA PHE A 122 6.93 -13.78 -15.16
C PHE A 122 7.87 -14.12 -16.30
N LEU A 123 7.73 -15.30 -16.89
CA LEU A 123 8.54 -15.74 -18.03
C LEU A 123 7.68 -16.24 -19.18
N TYR A 124 7.85 -15.62 -20.33
CA TYR A 124 7.36 -16.13 -21.61
C TYR A 124 8.44 -16.96 -22.30
N VAL A 125 8.08 -18.16 -22.74
CA VAL A 125 8.97 -19.11 -23.42
C VAL A 125 8.46 -19.32 -24.83
N GLY A 126 9.25 -18.91 -25.82
CA GLY A 126 8.88 -19.02 -27.23
C GLY A 126 9.37 -17.84 -28.06
N ASN A 127 8.93 -17.83 -29.32
CA ASN A 127 9.23 -16.77 -30.28
C ASN A 127 8.41 -15.51 -29.97
N ARG A 128 8.94 -14.33 -30.31
CA ARG A 128 8.25 -13.03 -30.15
C ARG A 128 7.19 -12.80 -31.23
N ALA A 129 6.35 -13.79 -31.46
CA ALA A 129 5.37 -13.79 -32.51
C ALA A 129 4.04 -14.37 -31.99
N GLY A 130 2.96 -13.86 -32.54
CA GLY A 130 1.61 -14.31 -32.23
C GLY A 130 0.94 -13.55 -31.08
N ILE A 131 -0.35 -13.81 -30.98
CA ILE A 131 -1.29 -13.16 -30.08
C ILE A 131 -0.83 -13.15 -28.62
N LEU A 132 -0.39 -14.30 -28.12
CA LEU A 132 -0.02 -14.44 -26.70
C LEU A 132 1.18 -13.55 -26.35
N TRP A 133 2.14 -13.41 -27.26
CA TRP A 133 3.29 -12.53 -27.07
C TRP A 133 2.88 -11.07 -27.04
N GLU A 134 2.04 -10.62 -27.98
CA GLU A 134 1.58 -9.23 -28.03
C GLU A 134 0.80 -8.84 -26.78
N LEU A 135 -0.10 -9.72 -26.32
CA LEU A 135 -0.85 -9.53 -25.07
C LEU A 135 0.07 -9.53 -23.86
N TYR A 136 1.01 -10.47 -23.79
CA TYR A 136 2.00 -10.53 -22.72
C TYR A 136 2.84 -9.26 -22.64
N HIS A 137 3.36 -8.77 -23.78
CA HIS A 137 4.14 -7.54 -23.84
C HIS A 137 3.31 -6.32 -23.43
N LYS A 138 2.05 -6.24 -23.88
CA LYS A 138 1.13 -5.17 -23.49
C LYS A 138 0.87 -5.17 -21.98
N ILE A 139 0.65 -6.34 -21.38
CA ILE A 139 0.41 -6.49 -19.94
C ILE A 139 1.69 -6.22 -19.14
N ALA A 140 2.85 -6.67 -19.63
CA ALA A 140 4.14 -6.35 -19.04
C ALA A 140 4.37 -4.83 -18.97
N ASN A 141 3.99 -4.07 -20.01
CA ASN A 141 4.07 -2.61 -20.00
C ASN A 141 3.17 -1.97 -18.93
N VAL A 142 1.98 -2.53 -18.67
CA VAL A 142 1.07 -2.05 -17.62
C VAL A 142 1.60 -2.39 -16.22
N PHE A 143 2.11 -3.60 -16.03
CA PHE A 143 2.55 -4.11 -14.73
C PHE A 143 4.05 -3.96 -14.47
N GLN A 144 4.81 -3.29 -15.35
CA GLN A 144 6.26 -3.12 -15.22
C GLN A 144 6.66 -2.51 -13.87
N ALA A 145 5.84 -1.57 -13.37
CA ALA A 145 6.02 -0.94 -12.07
C ALA A 145 5.88 -1.92 -10.87
N HIS A 146 5.28 -3.09 -11.08
CA HIS A 146 4.87 -4.02 -10.04
C HIS A 146 5.55 -5.39 -10.12
N ALA A 147 6.03 -5.83 -11.28
CA ALA A 147 6.68 -7.13 -11.45
C ALA A 147 7.75 -7.11 -12.54
N PHE A 148 8.64 -8.11 -12.51
CA PHE A 148 9.61 -8.35 -13.58
C PHE A 148 9.04 -9.31 -14.62
N PHE A 149 9.27 -9.00 -15.90
CA PHE A 149 8.80 -9.78 -17.03
C PHE A 149 10.00 -10.12 -17.93
N TYR A 150 10.10 -11.39 -18.28
CA TYR A 150 11.20 -11.93 -19.05
C TYR A 150 10.70 -12.74 -20.24
N GLN A 151 11.54 -12.86 -21.26
CA GLN A 151 11.35 -13.77 -22.39
C GLN A 151 12.60 -14.58 -22.62
N SER A 152 12.43 -15.86 -22.95
CA SER A 152 13.57 -16.74 -23.26
C SER A 152 13.21 -17.80 -24.29
N HIS A 153 14.23 -18.41 -24.88
CA HIS A 153 14.10 -19.50 -25.81
C HIS A 153 13.96 -20.85 -25.07
N PRO A 154 13.16 -21.81 -25.55
CA PRO A 154 12.97 -23.11 -24.89
C PRO A 154 14.26 -23.85 -24.53
N SER A 155 15.31 -23.73 -25.36
CA SER A 155 16.61 -24.36 -25.13
C SER A 155 17.35 -23.87 -23.87
N VAL A 156 17.07 -22.65 -23.43
CA VAL A 156 17.64 -22.06 -22.20
C VAL A 156 16.84 -22.52 -20.99
N VAL A 157 15.51 -22.46 -21.10
CA VAL A 157 14.59 -22.71 -19.98
C VAL A 157 14.48 -24.20 -19.62
N ASN A 158 14.52 -25.11 -20.58
CA ASN A 158 14.35 -26.55 -20.34
C ASN A 158 15.39 -27.15 -19.39
N LYS A 159 16.53 -26.50 -19.17
CA LYS A 159 17.54 -26.91 -18.17
C LYS A 159 17.11 -26.60 -16.73
N HIS A 160 16.17 -25.67 -16.55
CA HIS A 160 15.74 -25.16 -15.26
C HIS A 160 14.28 -25.48 -14.94
N ALA A 161 13.42 -25.48 -15.96
CA ALA A 161 12.01 -25.81 -15.86
C ALA A 161 11.56 -26.55 -17.13
N PRO A 162 11.03 -27.78 -17.04
CA PRO A 162 10.58 -28.50 -18.22
C PRO A 162 9.35 -27.81 -18.84
N VAL A 163 9.48 -27.36 -20.08
CA VAL A 163 8.38 -26.76 -20.84
C VAL A 163 7.93 -27.75 -21.91
N ASN A 164 6.75 -28.35 -21.72
CA ASN A 164 6.24 -29.38 -22.63
C ASN A 164 5.72 -28.79 -23.96
N ASN A 165 5.10 -27.61 -23.92
CA ASN A 165 4.47 -26.96 -25.07
C ASN A 165 4.99 -25.53 -25.23
N VAL A 166 5.19 -25.07 -26.47
CA VAL A 166 5.64 -23.71 -26.80
C VAL A 166 4.59 -23.08 -27.75
N PRO A 167 4.16 -21.82 -27.54
CA PRO A 167 4.60 -20.89 -26.50
C PRO A 167 4.04 -21.23 -25.11
N ALA A 168 4.85 -21.03 -24.08
CA ALA A 168 4.43 -21.17 -22.68
C ALA A 168 4.59 -19.86 -21.94
N LEU A 169 3.71 -19.64 -20.96
CA LEU A 169 3.80 -18.53 -20.03
C LEU A 169 3.64 -19.08 -18.61
N PHE A 170 4.56 -18.71 -17.73
CA PHE A 170 4.48 -19.07 -16.33
C PHE A 170 5.02 -17.97 -15.43
N VAL A 171 4.66 -18.05 -14.15
CA VAL A 171 5.26 -17.25 -13.08
C VAL A 171 6.17 -18.15 -12.27
N TYR A 172 7.40 -17.71 -12.06
CA TYR A 172 8.30 -18.29 -11.08
C TYR A 172 8.08 -17.58 -9.75
N LYS A 173 7.88 -18.34 -8.69
CA LYS A 173 7.62 -17.82 -7.36
C LYS A 173 7.95 -18.86 -6.29
N GLU A 174 8.80 -18.49 -5.32
CA GLU A 174 9.14 -19.35 -4.18
C GLU A 174 9.65 -20.75 -4.61
N ASN A 175 10.57 -20.79 -5.57
CA ASN A 175 11.12 -22.03 -6.16
C ASN A 175 10.10 -22.92 -6.91
N SER A 176 8.88 -22.44 -7.11
CA SER A 176 7.80 -23.13 -7.84
C SER A 176 7.44 -22.39 -9.12
N HIS A 177 6.83 -23.10 -10.07
CA HIS A 177 6.41 -22.56 -11.36
C HIS A 177 4.91 -22.77 -11.50
N TYR A 178 4.18 -21.71 -11.84
CA TYR A 178 2.74 -21.78 -12.09
C TYR A 178 2.43 -21.36 -13.51
N ASN A 179 1.84 -22.27 -14.29
CA ASN A 179 1.59 -22.06 -15.71
C ASN A 179 0.29 -21.30 -15.93
N PHE A 180 0.28 -20.42 -16.93
CA PHE A 180 -0.94 -19.79 -17.43
C PHE A 180 -1.68 -20.73 -18.39
N THR A 181 -2.86 -21.20 -18.00
CA THR A 181 -3.67 -22.16 -18.77
C THR A 181 -4.70 -21.51 -19.70
N GLY A 182 -4.93 -20.20 -19.60
CA GLY A 182 -5.96 -19.47 -20.35
C GLY A 182 -5.66 -19.22 -21.84
N HIS A 183 -4.56 -19.76 -22.38
CA HIS A 183 -4.13 -19.49 -23.76
C HIS A 183 -4.89 -20.32 -24.83
N ASN A 184 -5.67 -21.32 -24.42
CA ASN A 184 -6.47 -22.17 -25.34
C ASN A 184 -7.81 -21.54 -25.76
N LEU A 185 -8.10 -20.31 -25.32
CA LEU A 185 -9.35 -19.63 -25.64
C LEU A 185 -9.29 -19.05 -27.07
N SER A 186 -10.36 -19.25 -27.84
CA SER A 186 -10.48 -18.77 -29.22
C SER A 186 -10.72 -17.26 -29.34
N ASP A 187 -11.14 -16.61 -28.25
CA ASP A 187 -11.47 -15.18 -28.21
C ASP A 187 -10.34 -14.35 -27.58
N MET A 188 -9.77 -13.45 -28.39
CA MET A 188 -8.75 -12.47 -28.01
C MET A 188 -9.11 -11.64 -26.77
N GLY A 189 -10.37 -11.21 -26.65
CA GLY A 189 -10.83 -10.37 -25.55
C GLY A 189 -10.76 -11.12 -24.22
N GLN A 190 -11.21 -12.37 -24.22
CA GLN A 190 -11.19 -13.25 -23.05
C GLN A 190 -9.76 -13.65 -22.66
N VAL A 191 -8.87 -13.92 -23.62
CA VAL A 191 -7.45 -14.17 -23.33
C VAL A 191 -6.80 -12.96 -22.66
N ASN A 192 -7.08 -11.74 -23.14
CA ASN A 192 -6.54 -10.53 -22.53
C ASN A 192 -7.05 -10.33 -21.08
N GLU A 193 -8.35 -10.51 -20.84
CA GLU A 193 -8.92 -10.37 -19.49
C GLU A 193 -8.40 -11.45 -18.53
N THR A 194 -8.36 -12.71 -18.97
CA THR A 194 -7.85 -13.82 -18.16
C THR A 194 -6.37 -13.66 -17.84
N LEU A 195 -5.56 -13.25 -18.82
CA LEU A 195 -4.14 -12.99 -18.61
C LEU A 195 -3.92 -11.80 -17.68
N TYR A 196 -4.68 -10.72 -17.82
CA TYR A 196 -4.60 -9.56 -16.93
C TYR A 196 -4.94 -9.95 -15.47
N LYS A 197 -6.05 -10.67 -15.26
CA LYS A 197 -6.47 -11.15 -13.94
C LYS A 197 -5.41 -12.08 -13.33
N TRP A 198 -4.86 -12.98 -14.14
CA TRP A 198 -3.82 -13.91 -13.71
C TRP A 198 -2.53 -13.18 -13.29
N VAL A 199 -2.00 -12.27 -14.11
CA VAL A 199 -0.81 -11.47 -13.74
C VAL A 199 -1.07 -10.63 -12.50
N ASN A 200 -2.24 -9.98 -12.39
CA ASN A 200 -2.57 -9.17 -11.22
C ASN A 200 -2.64 -10.00 -9.93
N ALA A 201 -3.09 -11.24 -9.99
CA ALA A 201 -3.15 -12.14 -8.84
C ALA A 201 -1.77 -12.76 -8.51
N GLU A 202 -1.02 -13.19 -9.52
CA GLU A 202 0.23 -13.93 -9.32
C GLU A 202 1.44 -13.06 -9.00
N ARG A 203 1.36 -11.73 -9.19
CA ARG A 203 2.48 -10.81 -8.92
C ARG A 203 2.87 -10.68 -7.46
N PHE A 204 2.08 -11.24 -6.54
CA PHE A 204 2.35 -11.22 -5.10
C PHE A 204 3.00 -12.53 -4.66
N PRO A 205 3.84 -12.54 -3.62
CA PRO A 205 4.25 -13.75 -2.89
C PRO A 205 3.06 -14.61 -2.41
N THR A 206 3.28 -15.85 -1.96
CA THR A 206 2.18 -16.73 -1.51
C THR A 206 1.65 -16.20 -0.19
N PHE A 207 2.56 -15.66 0.62
CA PHE A 207 2.27 -15.13 1.93
C PHE A 207 3.01 -13.80 2.19
N PRO A 208 2.69 -12.73 1.43
CA PRO A 208 3.35 -11.43 1.56
C PRO A 208 3.08 -10.77 2.90
N LYS A 209 4.03 -9.95 3.35
CA LYS A 209 3.79 -8.97 4.41
C LYS A 209 2.87 -7.88 3.87
N VAL A 210 1.73 -7.69 4.50
CA VAL A 210 0.73 -6.67 4.17
C VAL A 210 1.01 -5.41 4.98
N THR A 211 1.06 -4.30 4.28
CA THR A 211 1.42 -2.98 4.82
C THR A 211 0.40 -1.96 4.32
N ARG A 212 0.47 -0.73 4.85
CA ARG A 212 -0.34 0.38 4.33
C ARG A 212 -0.01 0.73 2.88
N GLY A 213 1.23 0.48 2.43
CA GLY A 213 1.66 0.74 1.05
C GLY A 213 1.08 -0.26 0.05
N ASN A 214 1.05 -1.55 0.39
CA ASN A 214 0.66 -2.58 -0.58
C ASN A 214 -0.79 -3.11 -0.45
N ILE A 215 -1.51 -2.83 0.63
CA ILE A 215 -2.86 -3.39 0.86
C ILE A 215 -3.85 -3.02 -0.25
N ASN A 216 -3.79 -1.78 -0.75
CA ASN A 216 -4.67 -1.35 -1.84
C ASN A 216 -4.41 -2.16 -3.11
N GLN A 217 -3.14 -2.50 -3.37
CA GLN A 217 -2.74 -3.32 -4.51
C GLN A 217 -3.26 -4.76 -4.36
N LEU A 218 -3.28 -5.31 -3.15
CA LEU A 218 -3.89 -6.61 -2.86
C LEU A 218 -5.41 -6.58 -3.05
N PHE A 219 -6.08 -5.48 -2.73
CA PHE A 219 -7.53 -5.34 -2.92
C PHE A 219 -7.93 -5.33 -4.40
N LEU A 220 -7.07 -4.83 -5.28
CA LEU A 220 -7.29 -4.87 -6.72
C LEU A 220 -7.34 -6.29 -7.30
N THR A 221 -6.92 -7.32 -6.56
CA THR A 221 -7.07 -8.72 -6.99
C THR A 221 -8.52 -9.20 -6.96
N ASN A 222 -9.42 -8.48 -6.28
CA ASN A 222 -10.81 -8.86 -6.02
C ASN A 222 -10.99 -10.23 -5.32
N LYS A 223 -9.93 -10.76 -4.73
CA LYS A 223 -9.96 -11.94 -3.87
C LYS A 223 -10.17 -11.51 -2.41
N ASN A 224 -10.76 -12.38 -1.60
CA ASN A 224 -10.83 -12.15 -0.16
C ASN A 224 -9.42 -12.20 0.45
N LEU A 225 -9.07 -11.23 1.28
CA LEU A 225 -7.73 -11.14 1.89
C LEU A 225 -7.74 -11.81 3.26
N VAL A 226 -7.01 -12.91 3.39
CA VAL A 226 -6.76 -13.62 4.65
C VAL A 226 -5.50 -13.07 5.29
N LEU A 227 -5.59 -12.54 6.51
CA LEU A 227 -4.51 -11.91 7.25
C LEU A 227 -4.20 -12.63 8.55
N ALA A 228 -2.97 -13.12 8.69
CA ALA A 228 -2.40 -13.42 10.00
C ALA A 228 -1.92 -12.12 10.65
N VAL A 229 -2.57 -11.73 11.74
CA VAL A 229 -2.27 -10.53 12.52
C VAL A 229 -1.30 -10.91 13.62
N VAL A 230 -0.09 -10.35 13.56
CA VAL A 230 0.99 -10.53 14.53
C VAL A 230 1.57 -9.16 14.88
N GLU A 231 2.39 -9.11 15.93
CA GLU A 231 3.09 -7.90 16.34
C GLU A 231 4.60 -8.10 16.26
N GLU A 232 5.25 -7.27 15.45
CA GLU A 232 6.70 -7.18 15.37
C GLU A 232 7.25 -6.21 16.42
N ASN A 233 8.42 -6.54 16.97
CA ASN A 233 9.17 -5.60 17.81
C ASN A 233 9.83 -4.49 16.97
N GLN A 234 10.56 -3.58 17.63
CA GLN A 234 11.25 -2.48 16.95
C GLN A 234 12.38 -2.93 16.00
N LEU A 235 12.83 -4.19 16.11
CA LEU A 235 13.84 -4.82 15.24
C LEU A 235 13.19 -5.65 14.12
N GLU A 236 11.87 -5.56 13.95
CA GLU A 236 11.08 -6.35 13.00
C GLU A 236 11.10 -7.86 13.26
N GLU A 237 11.35 -8.26 14.51
CA GLU A 237 11.35 -9.65 14.94
C GLU A 237 10.02 -10.03 15.60
N LEU A 238 9.64 -11.30 15.42
CA LEU A 238 8.42 -11.88 15.98
C LEU A 238 8.76 -12.74 17.19
N ALA A 239 7.92 -12.67 18.23
CA ALA A 239 7.97 -13.62 19.32
C ALA A 239 7.73 -15.07 18.82
N PRO A 240 8.27 -16.10 19.48
CA PRO A 240 8.23 -17.48 18.98
C PRO A 240 6.83 -18.05 18.75
N ASP A 241 5.88 -17.68 19.62
CA ASP A 241 4.46 -18.02 19.53
C ASP A 241 3.79 -17.37 18.31
N MET A 242 4.05 -16.08 18.07
CA MET A 242 3.57 -15.34 16.90
C MET A 242 4.12 -15.91 15.59
N LEU A 243 5.42 -16.25 15.60
CA LEU A 243 6.08 -16.87 14.46
C LEU A 243 5.47 -18.24 14.16
N LYS A 244 5.20 -19.06 15.19
CA LYS A 244 4.53 -20.34 15.03
C LYS A 244 3.13 -20.19 14.41
N PHE A 245 2.35 -19.22 14.87
CA PHE A 245 1.03 -18.92 14.32
C PHE A 245 1.11 -18.47 12.85
N LYS A 246 2.00 -17.51 12.54
CA LYS A 246 2.26 -17.04 11.18
C LYS A 246 2.60 -18.19 10.23
N ASN A 247 3.55 -19.04 10.62
CA ASN A 247 4.01 -20.19 9.82
C ASN A 247 2.90 -21.24 9.64
N MET A 248 2.05 -21.42 10.64
CA MET A 248 0.88 -22.30 10.54
C MET A 248 -0.08 -21.79 9.45
N VAL A 249 -0.45 -20.51 9.46
CA VAL A 249 -1.33 -19.91 8.43
C VAL A 249 -0.69 -19.98 7.04
N GLU A 250 0.62 -19.71 6.95
CA GLU A 250 1.38 -19.85 5.70
C GLU A 250 1.35 -21.29 5.15
N SER A 251 1.47 -22.30 6.04
CA SER A 251 1.44 -23.70 5.64
C SER A 251 0.10 -24.12 5.03
N VAL A 252 -1.02 -23.55 5.50
CA VAL A 252 -2.36 -23.85 4.98
C VAL A 252 -2.45 -23.45 3.50
N ILE A 253 -2.03 -22.24 3.14
CA ILE A 253 -2.09 -21.79 1.74
C ILE A 253 -1.07 -22.52 0.86
N LYS A 254 0.13 -22.83 1.37
CA LYS A 254 1.12 -23.60 0.59
C LYS A 254 0.61 -25.00 0.26
N ASN A 255 -0.01 -25.68 1.23
CA ASN A 255 -0.52 -27.04 1.05
C ASN A 255 -1.83 -27.10 0.25
N LYS A 256 -2.68 -26.07 0.35
CA LYS A 256 -4.02 -26.05 -0.26
C LYS A 256 -4.20 -24.99 -1.34
N ARG A 257 -3.10 -24.55 -1.97
CA ARG A 257 -3.10 -23.51 -3.00
C ARG A 257 -4.18 -23.73 -4.07
N ASN A 258 -4.22 -24.92 -4.66
CA ASN A 258 -5.18 -25.25 -5.73
C ASN A 258 -6.65 -25.11 -5.31
N LYS A 259 -6.94 -25.18 -4.00
CA LYS A 259 -8.30 -25.08 -3.47
C LYS A 259 -8.72 -23.64 -3.17
N TYR A 260 -7.79 -22.83 -2.68
CA TYR A 260 -8.09 -21.51 -2.12
C TYR A 260 -7.60 -20.34 -2.97
N HIS A 261 -6.58 -20.53 -3.80
CA HIS A 261 -5.91 -19.44 -4.51
C HIS A 261 -6.86 -18.60 -5.36
N ASP A 262 -7.89 -19.19 -5.97
CA ASP A 262 -8.82 -18.43 -6.83
C ASP A 262 -9.72 -17.47 -6.05
N HIS A 263 -10.05 -17.79 -4.80
CA HIS A 263 -10.99 -17.03 -3.96
C HIS A 263 -10.31 -16.17 -2.91
N PHE A 264 -9.12 -16.59 -2.47
CA PHE A 264 -8.41 -15.99 -1.34
C PHE A 264 -6.99 -15.59 -1.74
N GLN A 265 -6.61 -14.39 -1.31
CA GLN A 265 -5.22 -13.95 -1.24
C GLN A 265 -4.80 -14.01 0.22
N PHE A 266 -3.69 -14.66 0.53
CA PHE A 266 -3.17 -14.72 1.89
C PHE A 266 -2.09 -13.66 2.10
N GLY A 267 -1.87 -13.29 3.36
CA GLY A 267 -0.78 -12.46 3.81
C GLY A 267 -0.72 -12.39 5.33
N TRP A 268 0.28 -11.69 5.84
CA TRP A 268 0.42 -11.45 7.27
C TRP A 268 0.75 -9.99 7.52
N ILE A 269 0.48 -9.49 8.71
CA ILE A 269 0.76 -8.11 9.06
C ILE A 269 1.42 -8.04 10.42
N GLY A 270 2.55 -7.34 10.49
CA GLY A 270 3.35 -7.15 11.71
C GLY A 270 2.96 -5.93 12.53
N SER A 271 2.13 -5.03 11.98
CA SER A 271 1.62 -3.86 12.68
C SER A 271 0.10 -3.93 12.83
N PRO A 272 -0.42 -4.16 14.05
CA PRO A 272 -1.86 -4.33 14.26
C PRO A 272 -2.65 -3.04 13.99
N ASN A 273 -2.00 -1.88 13.97
CA ASN A 273 -2.64 -0.57 13.77
C ASN A 273 -3.46 -0.45 12.49
N LEU A 274 -3.01 -1.06 11.39
CA LEU A 274 -3.78 -1.06 10.14
C LEU A 274 -5.04 -1.92 10.28
N VAL A 275 -4.89 -3.12 10.85
CA VAL A 275 -6.01 -4.05 11.01
C VAL A 275 -7.02 -3.52 12.01
N ASN A 276 -6.58 -2.93 13.10
CA ASN A 276 -7.44 -2.33 14.11
C ASN A 276 -8.28 -1.19 13.53
N SER A 277 -7.74 -0.39 12.60
CA SER A 277 -8.52 0.61 11.87
C SER A 277 -9.57 -0.02 10.94
N ILE A 278 -9.21 -1.09 10.23
CA ILE A 278 -10.14 -1.81 9.33
C ILE A 278 -11.27 -2.47 10.11
N ALA A 279 -10.92 -3.17 11.20
CA ALA A 279 -11.85 -3.86 12.08
C ALA A 279 -12.62 -2.90 13.00
N MET A 280 -12.13 -1.67 13.17
CA MET A 280 -12.66 -0.65 14.08
C MET A 280 -12.71 -1.13 15.53
N MET A 281 -11.76 -1.99 15.91
CA MET A 281 -11.60 -2.55 17.26
C MET A 281 -10.12 -2.92 17.48
N THR A 282 -9.73 -3.12 18.73
CA THR A 282 -8.41 -3.66 19.07
C THR A 282 -8.47 -5.19 19.03
N LEU A 283 -7.84 -5.80 18.03
CA LEU A 283 -7.79 -7.25 17.91
C LEU A 283 -6.81 -7.87 18.92
N PRO A 284 -7.11 -9.06 19.48
CA PRO A 284 -6.12 -9.84 20.20
C PRO A 284 -4.99 -10.26 19.24
N ILE A 285 -3.79 -10.48 19.78
CA ILE A 285 -2.61 -10.86 18.99
C ILE A 285 -2.07 -12.17 19.59
N PRO A 286 -1.79 -13.22 18.79
CA PRO A 286 -2.00 -13.30 17.35
C PRO A 286 -3.49 -13.43 17.01
N SER A 287 -3.92 -13.08 15.80
CA SER A 287 -5.31 -13.27 15.34
C SER A 287 -5.39 -13.52 13.83
N LEU A 288 -6.51 -14.09 13.38
CA LEU A 288 -6.83 -14.28 11.97
C LEU A 288 -7.97 -13.35 11.57
N LEU A 289 -7.80 -12.62 10.47
CA LEU A 289 -8.85 -11.78 9.90
C LEU A 289 -9.03 -12.11 8.42
N VAL A 290 -10.28 -12.26 7.97
CA VAL A 290 -10.58 -12.36 6.55
C VAL A 290 -11.38 -11.14 6.12
N ILE A 291 -10.86 -10.40 5.14
CA ILE A 291 -11.47 -9.18 4.61
C ILE A 291 -12.00 -9.47 3.22
N ASN A 292 -13.28 -9.22 3.00
CA ASN A 292 -13.84 -9.17 1.66
C ASN A 292 -13.42 -7.84 1.01
N THR A 293 -12.58 -7.91 -0.03
CA THR A 293 -11.94 -6.74 -0.63
C THR A 293 -12.88 -5.88 -1.47
N THR A 294 -14.00 -6.44 -1.93
CA THR A 294 -15.00 -5.70 -2.71
C THR A 294 -15.97 -4.95 -1.80
N THR A 295 -16.41 -5.58 -0.70
CA THR A 295 -17.41 -5.01 0.21
C THR A 295 -16.83 -4.33 1.44
N ASN A 296 -15.56 -4.57 1.76
CA ASN A 296 -14.88 -4.18 3.01
C ASN A 296 -15.55 -4.72 4.29
N HIS A 297 -16.34 -5.79 4.18
CA HIS A 297 -16.74 -6.58 5.35
C HIS A 297 -15.57 -7.43 5.80
N HIS A 298 -15.52 -7.73 7.10
CA HIS A 298 -14.51 -8.62 7.65
C HIS A 298 -15.12 -9.68 8.56
N HIS A 299 -14.39 -10.78 8.69
CA HIS A 299 -14.73 -11.96 9.45
C HIS A 299 -13.57 -12.33 10.37
N ILE A 300 -13.90 -12.65 11.62
CA ILE A 300 -12.97 -13.10 12.66
C ILE A 300 -13.46 -14.48 13.11
N PRO A 301 -12.58 -15.48 13.30
CA PRO A 301 -12.98 -16.76 13.88
C PRO A 301 -13.59 -16.59 15.27
N GLU A 302 -14.60 -17.39 15.61
CA GLU A 302 -15.20 -17.41 16.94
C GLU A 302 -14.27 -18.06 17.99
N ASP A 303 -13.46 -19.01 17.54
CA ASP A 303 -12.51 -19.73 18.40
C ASP A 303 -11.37 -18.81 18.90
N GLU A 304 -10.98 -19.01 20.15
CA GLU A 304 -9.79 -18.38 20.72
C GLU A 304 -8.55 -18.72 19.88
N THR A 305 -7.66 -17.75 19.76
CA THR A 305 -6.52 -17.83 18.83
C THR A 305 -5.53 -18.94 19.17
N GLY A 306 -5.44 -19.32 20.46
CA GLY A 306 -4.68 -20.48 20.93
C GLY A 306 -5.26 -21.85 20.52
N LYS A 307 -6.52 -21.91 20.06
CA LYS A 307 -7.20 -23.13 19.60
C LYS A 307 -7.25 -23.26 18.08
N LEU A 308 -6.79 -22.24 17.35
CA LEU A 308 -6.75 -22.27 15.89
C LEU A 308 -5.75 -23.34 15.42
N THR A 309 -6.27 -24.39 14.82
CA THR A 309 -5.50 -25.43 14.11
C THR A 309 -5.63 -25.23 12.59
N PRO A 310 -4.75 -25.82 11.76
CA PRO A 310 -4.90 -25.77 10.31
C PRO A 310 -6.29 -26.22 9.84
N TYR A 311 -6.85 -27.25 10.49
CA TYR A 311 -8.19 -27.75 10.20
C TYR A 311 -9.29 -26.73 10.51
N VAL A 312 -9.21 -26.03 11.65
CA VAL A 312 -10.16 -24.97 12.02
C VAL A 312 -10.09 -23.80 11.03
N ILE A 313 -8.89 -23.41 10.61
CA ILE A 313 -8.69 -22.38 9.58
C ILE A 313 -9.33 -22.82 8.25
N GLU A 314 -9.12 -24.08 7.84
CA GLU A 314 -9.74 -24.62 6.64
C GLU A 314 -11.28 -24.59 6.72
N LEU A 315 -11.87 -25.04 7.83
CA LEU A 315 -13.32 -24.98 8.05
C LEU A 315 -13.84 -23.54 7.96
N PHE A 316 -13.16 -22.59 8.59
CA PHE A 316 -13.52 -21.18 8.55
C PHE A 316 -13.48 -20.60 7.13
N LEU A 317 -12.44 -20.92 6.36
CA LEU A 317 -12.34 -20.47 4.96
C LEU A 317 -13.41 -21.11 4.06
N GLU A 318 -13.76 -22.37 4.30
CA GLU A 318 -14.86 -23.04 3.60
C GLU A 318 -16.21 -22.39 3.87
N GLN A 319 -16.47 -22.00 5.12
CA GLN A 319 -17.69 -21.28 5.49
C GLN A 319 -17.80 -19.94 4.75
N ILE A 320 -16.69 -19.20 4.64
CA ILE A 320 -16.65 -17.93 3.89
C ILE A 320 -16.83 -18.16 2.39
N ARG A 321 -16.16 -19.18 1.83
CA ARG A 321 -16.20 -19.47 0.39
C ARG A 321 -17.60 -19.87 -0.08
N ASN A 322 -18.28 -20.70 0.69
CA ASN A 322 -19.52 -21.31 0.22
C ASN A 322 -20.73 -20.35 0.31
N GLU A 323 -20.59 -19.14 0.86
CA GLU A 323 -21.64 -18.12 1.08
C GLU A 323 -22.93 -18.57 1.79
N ILE A 324 -23.13 -19.88 2.01
CA ILE A 324 -24.36 -20.54 2.46
C ILE A 324 -24.71 -20.21 3.92
N PHE A 325 -23.76 -19.77 4.74
CA PHE A 325 -24.01 -19.33 6.11
C PHE A 325 -24.10 -17.81 6.24
N MET A 326 -24.79 -17.16 5.29
CA MET A 326 -25.13 -15.74 5.32
C MET A 326 -25.85 -15.30 6.61
N HIS A 327 -26.46 -16.24 7.35
CA HIS A 327 -27.31 -15.95 8.50
C HIS A 327 -26.69 -16.08 9.90
N PHE A 328 -25.51 -16.69 10.06
CA PHE A 328 -25.00 -17.02 11.41
C PHE A 328 -23.70 -16.35 11.82
N HIS A 329 -22.91 -15.79 10.90
CA HIS A 329 -21.65 -15.14 11.28
C HIS A 329 -21.80 -13.63 11.36
N GLN A 330 -21.30 -13.04 12.45
CA GLN A 330 -21.26 -11.59 12.65
C GLN A 330 -20.38 -10.96 11.56
N ARG A 331 -21.01 -10.40 10.53
CA ARG A 331 -20.34 -9.59 9.51
C ARG A 331 -20.11 -8.22 10.09
N TYR A 332 -18.86 -7.81 10.15
CA TYR A 332 -18.48 -6.50 10.66
C TYR A 332 -17.96 -5.62 9.52
N GLY A 333 -18.08 -4.30 9.69
CA GLY A 333 -17.57 -3.33 8.73
C GLY A 333 -18.51 -3.07 7.55
N GLY A 334 -17.95 -3.03 6.34
CA GLY A 334 -18.65 -2.63 5.12
C GLY A 334 -18.29 -1.23 4.61
N ASN A 335 -18.94 -0.83 3.52
CA ASN A 335 -18.65 0.41 2.80
C ASN A 335 -19.73 1.51 2.93
N ASN A 336 -20.70 1.31 3.82
CA ASN A 336 -21.81 2.22 4.02
C ASN A 336 -21.32 3.58 4.57
N TRP A 337 -22.03 4.67 4.24
CA TRP A 337 -21.64 6.02 4.67
C TRP A 337 -21.49 6.14 6.20
N LEU A 338 -22.42 5.54 6.96
CA LEU A 338 -22.35 5.48 8.43
C LEU A 338 -21.07 4.79 8.93
N VAL A 339 -20.70 3.68 8.30
CA VAL A 339 -19.49 2.92 8.65
C VAL A 339 -18.23 3.72 8.33
N ARG A 340 -18.21 4.45 7.20
CA ARG A 340 -17.09 5.34 6.85
C ARG A 340 -16.92 6.48 7.86
N SER A 341 -18.02 7.08 8.28
CA SER A 341 -18.01 8.13 9.32
C SER A 341 -17.55 7.59 10.67
N TYR A 342 -18.05 6.42 11.07
CA TYR A 342 -17.60 5.76 12.30
C TYR A 342 -16.12 5.38 12.26
N ARG A 343 -15.61 4.86 11.12
CA ARG A 343 -14.18 4.57 10.93
C ARG A 343 -13.31 5.81 11.13
N LYS A 344 -13.69 6.93 10.51
CA LYS A 344 -12.98 8.21 10.71
C LYS A 344 -12.98 8.65 12.17
N TRP A 345 -14.11 8.53 12.86
CA TRP A 345 -14.20 8.84 14.29
C TRP A 345 -13.32 7.91 15.14
N PHE A 346 -13.31 6.60 14.85
CA PHE A 346 -12.45 5.63 15.53
C PHE A 346 -10.96 5.93 15.33
N GLU A 347 -10.53 6.23 14.10
CA GLU A 347 -9.17 6.66 13.81
C GLU A 347 -8.80 7.94 14.54
N MET A 348 -9.70 8.94 14.54
CA MET A 348 -9.46 10.19 15.28
C MET A 348 -9.34 9.92 16.78
N LYS A 349 -10.26 9.14 17.37
CA LYS A 349 -10.24 8.79 18.80
C LYS A 349 -8.96 8.04 19.18
N THR A 350 -8.54 7.05 18.39
CA THR A 350 -7.32 6.29 18.65
C THR A 350 -6.06 7.16 18.56
N VAL A 351 -5.98 8.05 17.57
CA VAL A 351 -4.90 9.03 17.45
C VAL A 351 -4.88 9.96 18.67
N LEU A 352 -6.01 10.56 19.05
CA LEU A 352 -6.09 11.44 20.22
C LEU A 352 -5.71 10.71 21.52
N THR A 353 -6.16 9.46 21.69
CA THR A 353 -5.85 8.65 22.88
C THR A 353 -4.35 8.32 22.94
N SER A 354 -3.74 7.97 21.80
CA SER A 354 -2.30 7.69 21.72
C SER A 354 -1.46 8.95 21.97
N MET A 355 -1.88 10.11 21.44
CA MET A 355 -1.25 11.40 21.74
C MET A 355 -1.34 11.76 23.21
N TRP A 356 -2.51 11.59 23.83
CA TRP A 356 -2.72 11.86 25.26
C TRP A 356 -1.85 10.99 26.14
N LYS A 357 -1.74 9.69 25.83
CA LYS A 357 -0.86 8.77 26.56
C LYS A 357 0.64 9.11 26.37
N GLY A 358 1.02 9.66 25.22
CA GLY A 358 2.40 10.01 24.92
C GLY A 358 2.87 11.33 25.56
N ASN A 359 2.07 12.40 25.42
CA ASN A 359 2.38 13.70 26.01
C ASN A 359 1.08 14.48 26.32
N PRO A 360 0.54 14.35 27.55
CA PRO A 360 -0.75 14.94 27.90
C PRO A 360 -0.69 16.47 27.96
N ILE A 361 0.45 17.06 28.33
CA ILE A 361 0.61 18.52 28.45
C ILE A 361 0.54 19.18 27.08
N LEU A 362 1.32 18.68 26.11
CA LEU A 362 1.29 19.19 24.74
C LEU A 362 -0.11 19.07 24.14
N MET A 363 -0.82 18.00 24.47
CA MET A 363 -2.18 17.76 23.99
C MET A 363 -3.20 18.75 24.57
N MET A 364 -3.11 19.04 25.87
CA MET A 364 -3.95 20.07 26.50
C MET A 364 -3.71 21.45 25.88
N VAL A 365 -2.46 21.80 25.54
CA VAL A 365 -2.17 23.07 24.86
C VAL A 365 -2.71 23.08 23.42
N LEU A 366 -2.46 22.02 22.65
CA LEU A 366 -2.88 21.92 21.25
C LEU A 366 -4.40 21.93 21.05
N LEU A 367 -5.16 21.29 21.95
CA LEU A 367 -6.62 21.29 21.90
C LEU A 367 -7.23 22.44 22.70
N GLY A 368 -6.74 22.68 23.91
CA GLY A 368 -7.31 23.66 24.83
C GLY A 368 -7.25 25.09 24.30
N LEU A 369 -6.20 25.44 23.54
CA LEU A 369 -6.04 26.78 23.00
C LEU A 369 -7.08 27.08 21.89
N PRO A 370 -7.26 26.24 20.84
CA PRO A 370 -8.36 26.39 19.89
C PRO A 370 -9.76 26.32 20.53
N PHE A 371 -9.99 25.39 21.46
CA PHE A 371 -11.29 25.29 22.14
C PHE A 371 -11.57 26.50 23.04
N GLY A 372 -10.54 27.06 23.67
CA GLY A 372 -10.63 28.29 24.45
C GLY A 372 -10.98 29.50 23.58
N PHE A 373 -10.32 29.65 22.42
CA PHE A 373 -10.69 30.68 21.44
C PHE A 373 -12.10 30.51 20.90
N LEU A 374 -12.50 29.27 20.57
CA LEU A 374 -13.86 28.99 20.10
C LEU A 374 -14.89 29.29 21.19
N SER A 375 -14.60 28.95 22.45
CA SER A 375 -15.45 29.28 23.59
C SER A 375 -15.59 30.79 23.78
N LEU A 376 -14.51 31.56 23.63
CA LEU A 376 -14.56 33.03 23.68
C LEU A 376 -15.39 33.63 22.55
N ILE A 377 -15.26 33.09 21.32
CA ILE A 377 -16.07 33.51 20.17
C ILE A 377 -17.55 33.19 20.42
N CYS A 378 -17.86 31.97 20.87
CA CYS A 378 -19.24 31.59 21.21
C CYS A 378 -19.81 32.44 22.35
N TYR A 379 -19.00 32.73 23.37
CA TYR A 379 -19.39 33.60 24.48
C TYR A 379 -19.68 35.03 24.01
N GLY A 380 -18.82 35.60 23.16
CA GLY A 380 -19.04 36.94 22.59
C GLY A 380 -20.26 37.04 21.66
N ILE A 381 -20.61 35.95 20.96
CA ILE A 381 -21.83 35.89 20.12
C ILE A 381 -23.09 35.72 20.98
N CYS A 382 -23.01 34.95 22.07
CA CYS A 382 -24.17 34.65 22.94
C CYS A 382 -24.42 35.69 24.03
N CYS A 383 -23.41 36.50 24.39
CA CYS A 383 -23.51 37.52 25.44
C CYS A 383 -22.91 38.87 24.95
N PRO A 384 -23.55 39.56 23.99
CA PRO A 384 -23.09 40.88 23.54
C PRO A 384 -23.18 41.96 24.64
N ASP A 385 -24.17 41.85 25.53
CA ASP A 385 -24.53 42.91 26.51
C ASP A 385 -23.48 43.18 27.61
N LEU A 386 -22.47 42.31 27.77
CA LEU A 386 -21.43 42.47 28.80
C LEU A 386 -20.18 43.20 28.28
N LEU A 387 -20.06 43.38 26.97
CA LEU A 387 -18.98 44.15 26.35
C LEU A 387 -19.39 45.60 26.05
N ASP A 388 -20.68 45.89 25.86
CA ASP A 388 -21.20 47.25 25.66
C ASP A 388 -21.44 48.02 26.99
N ALA A 389 -21.59 47.33 28.11
CA ALA A 389 -21.92 47.96 29.40
C ALA A 389 -20.77 48.73 30.08
N LYS A 390 -19.67 49.04 29.35
CA LYS A 390 -18.54 49.81 29.90
C LYS A 390 -18.41 51.23 29.36
N ASP A 391 -19.22 51.63 28.38
CA ASP A 391 -19.13 52.97 27.79
C ASP A 391 -20.17 53.97 28.34
N ASP A 392 -21.12 53.53 29.19
CA ASP A 392 -22.26 54.36 29.65
C ASP A 392 -22.20 54.82 31.13
N GLU A 393 -21.15 54.52 31.91
CA GLU A 393 -21.08 54.88 33.35
C GLU A 393 -20.20 56.11 33.72
N ASP A 394 -19.58 56.80 32.75
CA ASP A 394 -18.74 57.99 33.04
C ASP A 394 -19.44 59.35 32.78
N GLU A 395 -20.75 59.39 32.53
CA GLU A 395 -21.54 60.63 32.44
C GLU A 395 -22.59 60.74 33.57
N ASN A 396 -22.16 60.80 34.83
CA ASN A 396 -22.85 61.54 35.91
C ASN A 396 -22.15 61.31 37.26
N ILE A 397 -21.32 62.25 37.71
CA ILE A 397 -21.21 62.74 39.10
C ILE A 397 -20.12 63.83 39.09
N GLY A 398 -20.53 65.10 39.18
CA GLY A 398 -19.59 66.22 39.23
C GLY A 398 -20.26 67.58 39.21
N MET A 399 -21.37 67.77 39.95
CA MET A 399 -22.01 69.08 40.12
C MET A 399 -21.43 69.82 41.34
N HIS A 400 -20.96 71.05 41.11
CA HIS A 400 -20.86 72.19 42.05
C HIS A 400 -19.97 72.10 43.31
N HIS A 401 -18.91 72.94 43.38
CA HIS A 401 -18.95 74.22 44.13
C HIS A 401 -17.63 75.05 44.08
N MET A 402 -17.79 76.32 43.65
CA MET A 402 -17.12 77.59 44.08
C MET A 402 -15.62 77.83 43.70
N LYS A 403 -15.16 79.02 43.26
CA LYS A 403 -15.71 80.41 43.29
C LYS A 403 -14.92 81.39 42.39
N ASN A 404 -15.56 82.52 42.08
CA ASN A 404 -15.11 83.88 41.66
C ASN A 404 -15.75 84.27 40.30
N ASP A 405 -16.64 85.26 40.19
CA ASP A 405 -16.85 86.50 40.96
C ASP A 405 -18.32 86.75 41.39
#